data_AF-A0A4Q5S792-F1
#
_entry.id   AF-A0A4Q5S792-F1
#
_cell.length_a   1.000
_cell.length_b   1.000
_cell.length_c   1.000
_cell.angle_alpha   90.00
_cell.angle_beta   90.00
_cell.angle_gamma   90.00
#
_symmetry.space_group_name_H-M   'P 1'
#
loop_
_entity.id
_entity.type
_entity.pdbx_description
1 polymer ?
#
loop_
_entity_poly.entity_id
_entity_poly.type
_entity_poly.pdbx_seq_one_letter_code
_entity_poly.pdbx_strand_id
1 'polypeptide(L)'
;MDKRTFLKLTSAAMASPLIAPLTGWVPDESLKNWAGNLTYSTKRIRYVKNVNELQQFVKSQKRFKVLGTRHCFNQIADSKDQFVSVAKLDKVIALDASALTVTIGAGMKYGDLAPYLEEKGYALHNLASLPHISVAGAITTATHGSGVNNGNLATGVAALEIVTADGSLLQLSRKKDAEKFNAAVVGLGAIGVITKITLDIRPTFTVRQYVYQDMPFSSLKENFDTVLSSSYSVSLFTDWQNEKVNEVWIKAIAADKADFANMKDFYGGFAAKKNLHPIVEISAENCTEQMGVPGPWFDRLPHFKMGFTPSSGVELQSEYFIPREHGYKAFMVVAAMGKEIGPHLLISEIRTIKADDFWMSPCYKRDCVAIHFTWKQDWPAVSKLLPKIEAALSAFDMRPHWGKLFAMDAATLRSRHPQINKFKEFVAAYDSEGKFRNEFLQRYI
;
A
#
# COMPACT_ATOMS: atom_id res chain seq x y z
N MET A 1 43.45 25.64 -37.81
CA MET A 1 44.75 26.14 -38.29
C MET A 1 44.55 27.61 -38.61
N ASP A 2 45.24 28.61 -38.07
CA ASP A 2 46.52 28.69 -37.34
C ASP A 2 46.47 29.96 -36.44
N LYS A 3 46.79 29.86 -35.14
CA LYS A 3 48.01 30.38 -34.45
C LYS A 3 48.17 31.91 -34.33
N ARG A 4 48.27 32.33 -33.04
CA ARG A 4 49.30 33.20 -32.42
C ARG A 4 49.55 34.56 -33.11
N THR A 5 49.43 35.72 -32.47
CA THR A 5 50.14 36.14 -31.26
C THR A 5 49.70 37.58 -30.95
N PHE A 6 49.28 37.88 -29.72
CA PHE A 6 49.75 39.12 -29.09
C PHE A 6 49.85 38.89 -27.58
N LEU A 7 51.02 39.21 -27.06
CA LEU A 7 51.53 38.85 -25.74
C LEU A 7 51.88 40.18 -25.05
N LYS A 8 51.83 40.18 -23.71
CA LYS A 8 52.45 41.13 -22.75
C LYS A 8 51.57 42.34 -22.34
N LEU A 9 51.44 42.76 -21.08
CA LEU A 9 52.19 42.51 -19.83
C LEU A 9 51.34 42.94 -18.60
N THR A 10 51.29 42.07 -17.59
CA THR A 10 51.39 42.27 -16.12
C THR A 10 50.65 43.41 -15.37
N SER A 11 49.89 42.94 -14.37
CA SER A 11 49.80 43.37 -12.95
C SER A 11 49.10 44.69 -12.58
N ALA A 12 47.91 44.57 -11.97
CA ALA A 12 47.49 45.35 -10.79
C ALA A 12 46.22 44.76 -10.13
N ALA A 13 46.31 44.55 -8.80
CA ALA A 13 45.25 44.48 -7.79
C ALA A 13 44.07 43.48 -7.98
N MET A 14 44.14 42.33 -7.29
CA MET A 14 42.95 41.59 -6.89
C MET A 14 42.22 42.36 -5.78
N ALA A 15 41.09 42.98 -6.12
CA ALA A 15 40.09 43.37 -5.14
C ALA A 15 39.18 42.17 -4.89
N SER A 16 39.35 41.50 -3.75
CA SER A 16 38.40 40.49 -3.27
C SER A 16 37.08 41.17 -2.92
N PRO A 17 35.93 40.74 -3.46
CA PRO A 17 34.66 41.13 -2.88
C PRO A 17 34.47 40.30 -1.60
N LEU A 18 34.41 40.99 -0.47
CA LEU A 18 33.94 40.46 0.82
C LEU A 18 32.53 39.89 0.64
N ILE A 19 32.43 38.58 0.40
CA ILE A 19 31.18 37.85 0.57
C ILE A 19 31.01 37.64 2.07
N ALA A 20 30.22 38.52 2.69
CA ALA A 20 29.68 38.25 4.01
C ALA A 20 28.89 36.93 3.98
N PRO A 21 28.95 36.08 5.01
CA PRO A 21 28.11 34.90 5.08
C PRO A 21 26.68 35.38 5.30
N LEU A 22 25.89 35.42 4.22
CA LEU A 22 24.45 35.37 4.33
C LEU A 22 24.13 34.06 5.02
N THR A 23 23.85 34.14 6.33
CA THR A 23 23.15 33.13 7.10
C THR A 23 21.72 33.03 6.56
N GLY A 24 21.61 32.49 5.35
CA GLY A 24 20.34 32.06 4.78
C GLY A 24 19.86 30.90 5.64
N TRP A 25 18.88 31.17 6.50
CA TRP A 25 18.02 30.14 7.05
C TRP A 25 17.49 29.29 5.89
N VAL A 26 18.10 28.12 5.68
CA VAL A 26 17.43 27.04 4.97
C VAL A 26 16.25 26.66 5.86
N PRO A 27 15.00 26.75 5.40
CA PRO A 27 13.86 26.30 6.19
C PRO A 27 14.14 24.85 6.61
N ASP A 28 14.06 24.59 7.90
CA ASP A 28 14.13 23.25 8.46
C ASP A 28 13.06 22.38 7.79
N GLU A 29 13.43 21.58 6.79
CA GLU A 29 12.47 20.82 5.99
C GLU A 29 11.70 19.86 6.90
N SER A 30 10.42 20.16 7.10
CA SER A 30 9.52 19.36 7.90
C SER A 30 9.46 17.92 7.36
N LEU A 31 9.56 16.92 8.24
CA LEU A 31 9.42 15.51 7.84
C LEU A 31 7.95 15.23 7.52
N LYS A 32 7.65 14.88 6.27
CA LYS A 32 6.30 14.55 5.79
C LYS A 32 6.14 13.09 5.42
N ASN A 33 4.90 12.62 5.37
CA ASN A 33 4.56 11.36 4.72
C ASN A 33 4.79 11.43 3.20
N TRP A 34 4.69 10.29 2.50
CA TRP A 34 4.96 10.23 1.05
C TRP A 34 4.08 11.19 0.25
N ALA A 35 2.80 11.29 0.61
CA ALA A 35 1.86 12.16 -0.07
C ALA A 35 1.98 13.64 0.33
N GLY A 36 2.81 13.98 1.33
CA GLY A 36 2.96 15.37 1.78
C GLY A 36 1.78 15.97 2.54
N ASN A 37 0.65 15.26 2.69
CA ASN A 37 -0.54 15.74 3.40
C ASN A 37 -0.39 15.74 4.93
N LEU A 38 0.54 14.95 5.47
CA LEU A 38 0.82 14.87 6.89
C LEU A 38 2.28 15.29 7.16
N THR A 39 2.45 16.34 7.95
CA THR A 39 3.70 16.65 8.62
C THR A 39 3.76 15.87 9.93
N TYR A 40 4.81 15.07 10.12
CA TYR A 40 5.03 14.33 11.35
C TYR A 40 5.37 15.28 12.50
N SER A 41 4.99 14.90 13.72
CA SER A 41 5.16 15.72 14.92
C SER A 41 6.63 15.85 15.37
N THR A 42 7.55 15.07 14.79
CA THR A 42 8.99 15.19 15.00
C THR A 42 9.76 14.88 13.72
N LYS A 43 10.99 15.37 13.62
CA LYS A 43 11.95 15.00 12.56
C LYS A 43 13.05 14.05 13.06
N ARG A 44 13.03 13.69 14.35
CA ARG A 44 14.05 12.84 14.97
C ARG A 44 13.91 11.40 14.49
N ILE A 45 14.78 10.97 13.59
CA ILE A 45 14.80 9.60 13.05
C ILE A 45 16.15 8.94 13.26
N ARG A 46 16.14 7.72 13.81
CA ARG A 46 17.31 6.85 13.89
C ARG A 46 17.23 5.76 12.82
N TYR A 47 18.21 5.72 11.94
CA TYR A 47 18.38 4.60 11.00
C TYR A 47 19.31 3.56 11.62
N VAL A 48 18.78 2.38 11.91
CA VAL A 48 19.56 1.26 12.48
C VAL A 48 20.09 0.38 11.35
N LYS A 49 21.31 -0.13 11.50
CA LYS A 49 21.98 -0.95 10.47
C LYS A 49 21.85 -2.46 10.71
N ASN A 50 21.53 -2.86 11.94
CA ASN A 50 21.42 -4.25 12.35
C ASN A 50 20.49 -4.37 13.58
N VAL A 51 20.18 -5.62 13.95
CA VAL A 51 19.28 -5.94 15.06
C VAL A 51 19.85 -5.48 16.41
N ASN A 52 21.17 -5.58 16.63
CA ASN A 52 21.78 -5.16 17.90
C ASN A 52 21.61 -3.66 18.16
N GLU A 53 21.86 -2.82 17.14
CA GLU A 53 21.61 -1.37 17.22
C GLU A 53 20.13 -1.07 17.52
N LEU A 54 19.22 -1.84 16.93
CA LEU A 54 17.78 -1.71 17.19
C LEU A 54 17.44 -2.07 18.64
N GLN A 55 17.93 -3.19 19.16
CA GLN A 55 17.68 -3.60 20.54
C GLN A 55 18.21 -2.56 21.54
N GLN A 56 19.41 -2.00 21.29
CA GLN A 56 19.96 -0.91 22.09
C GLN A 56 19.08 0.34 22.04
N PHE A 57 18.62 0.72 20.83
CA PHE A 57 17.70 1.83 20.65
C PHE A 57 16.40 1.62 21.43
N VAL A 58 15.75 0.46 21.28
CA VAL A 58 14.48 0.14 21.96
C VAL A 58 14.62 0.22 23.48
N LYS A 59 15.73 -0.28 24.04
CA LYS A 59 16.01 -0.19 25.48
C LYS A 59 16.22 1.26 25.95
N SER A 60 16.79 2.12 25.11
CA SER A 60 17.07 3.53 25.46
C SER A 60 15.86 4.46 25.37
N GLN A 61 14.83 4.10 24.61
CA GLN A 61 13.69 4.97 24.33
C GLN A 61 12.45 4.59 25.11
N LYS A 62 11.75 5.58 25.66
CA LYS A 62 10.46 5.37 26.34
C LYS A 62 9.28 5.28 25.37
N ARG A 63 9.31 6.06 24.29
CA ARG A 63 8.26 6.12 23.27
C ARG A 63 8.84 6.42 21.89
N PHE A 64 8.39 5.70 20.87
CA PHE A 64 8.74 5.97 19.47
C PHE A 64 7.79 5.24 18.51
N LYS A 65 7.86 5.59 17.21
CA LYS A 65 7.25 4.79 16.14
C LYS A 65 8.27 4.32 15.11
N VAL A 66 7.91 3.26 14.40
CA VAL A 66 8.69 2.76 13.27
C VAL A 66 8.26 3.50 12.00
N LEU A 67 9.23 4.00 11.24
CA LEU A 67 8.98 4.70 9.99
C LEU A 67 9.55 3.92 8.80
N GLY A 68 8.65 3.42 7.95
CA GLY A 68 8.96 2.71 6.69
C GLY A 68 9.04 3.67 5.50
N THR A 69 8.43 3.29 4.38
CA THR A 69 8.40 4.13 3.15
C THR A 69 7.41 5.29 3.21
N ARG A 70 6.71 5.48 4.34
CA ARG A 70 5.82 6.62 4.62
C ARG A 70 4.56 6.71 3.75
N HIS A 71 4.08 5.60 3.19
CA HIS A 71 2.85 5.51 2.38
C HIS A 71 1.54 5.38 3.20
N CYS A 72 1.49 5.90 4.42
CA CYS A 72 0.24 6.06 5.15
C CYS A 72 -0.24 7.51 4.98
N PHE A 73 -1.55 7.71 4.87
CA PHE A 73 -2.17 9.02 4.67
C PHE A 73 -2.70 9.64 5.97
N ASN A 74 -2.62 8.90 7.07
CA ASN A 74 -3.09 9.28 8.41
C ASN A 74 -1.95 9.19 9.45
N GLN A 75 -2.28 9.42 10.72
CA GLN A 75 -1.33 9.49 11.83
C GLN A 75 -0.87 8.14 12.40
N ILE A 76 -1.17 6.99 11.77
CA ILE A 76 -0.82 5.66 12.31
C ILE A 76 0.67 5.51 12.62
N ALA A 77 1.53 6.15 11.81
CA ALA A 77 2.98 6.13 11.99
C ALA A 77 3.54 7.34 12.74
N ASP A 78 2.73 8.32 13.15
CA ASP A 78 3.23 9.57 13.75
C ASP A 78 3.76 9.38 15.19
N SER A 79 4.73 10.22 15.56
CA SER A 79 5.38 10.24 16.87
C SER A 79 5.77 11.67 17.22
N LYS A 80 5.48 12.09 18.45
CA LYS A 80 5.98 13.36 19.02
C LYS A 80 7.41 13.22 19.55
N ASP A 81 7.81 11.98 19.88
CA ASP A 81 9.07 11.68 20.51
C ASP A 81 10.15 11.41 19.46
N GLN A 82 10.23 10.19 18.96
CA GLN A 82 11.25 9.78 18.01
C GLN A 82 10.72 8.74 17.02
N PHE A 83 11.43 8.60 15.90
CA PHE A 83 11.29 7.51 14.95
C PHE A 83 12.51 6.60 14.94
N VAL A 84 12.27 5.32 14.67
CA VAL A 84 13.30 4.39 14.20
C VAL A 84 12.94 3.88 12.82
N SER A 85 13.94 3.70 11.96
CA SER A 85 13.75 3.10 10.65
C SER A 85 14.69 1.92 10.46
N VAL A 86 14.09 0.81 10.02
CA VAL A 86 14.78 -0.43 9.63
C VAL A 86 15.07 -0.47 8.12
N ALA A 87 15.03 0.67 7.43
CA ALA A 87 15.24 0.75 5.98
C ALA A 87 16.62 0.22 5.52
N LYS A 88 17.59 0.04 6.42
CA LYS A 88 18.90 -0.58 6.13
C LYS A 88 18.91 -2.10 6.33
N LEU A 89 17.83 -2.69 6.83
CA LEU A 89 17.62 -4.13 6.88
C LEU A 89 16.92 -4.58 5.58
N ASP A 90 17.56 -4.36 4.44
CA ASP A 90 16.99 -4.45 3.10
C ASP A 90 17.52 -5.63 2.27
N LYS A 91 18.09 -6.64 2.94
CA LYS A 91 18.71 -7.80 2.29
C LYS A 91 17.78 -9.00 2.26
N VAL A 92 17.92 -9.81 1.21
CA VAL A 92 17.48 -11.21 1.24
C VAL A 92 18.43 -11.97 2.15
N ILE A 93 17.87 -12.67 3.13
CA ILE A 93 18.60 -13.40 4.17
C ILE A 93 18.72 -14.88 3.78
N ALA A 94 17.63 -15.46 3.27
CA ALA A 94 17.61 -16.85 2.80
C ALA A 94 16.51 -17.05 1.75
N LEU A 95 16.75 -17.99 0.82
CA LEU A 95 15.77 -18.49 -0.13
C LEU A 95 15.76 -20.01 -0.02
N ASP A 96 14.65 -20.58 0.43
CA ASP A 96 14.48 -22.02 0.62
C ASP A 96 13.54 -22.57 -0.46
N ALA A 97 14.13 -23.19 -1.47
CA ALA A 97 13.43 -23.83 -2.58
C ALA A 97 12.59 -25.04 -2.15
N SER A 98 13.00 -25.74 -1.09
CA SER A 98 12.30 -26.95 -0.61
C SER A 98 11.05 -26.59 0.18
N ALA A 99 11.17 -25.57 1.05
CA ALA A 99 10.04 -25.03 1.80
C ALA A 99 9.18 -24.06 0.97
N LEU A 100 9.64 -23.64 -0.21
CA LEU A 100 9.06 -22.57 -1.01
C LEU A 100 8.86 -21.30 -0.18
N THR A 101 9.94 -20.82 0.44
CA THR A 101 9.92 -19.57 1.19
C THR A 101 11.13 -18.68 0.92
N VAL A 102 10.97 -17.37 1.12
CA VAL A 102 12.06 -16.39 1.14
C VAL A 102 12.04 -15.63 2.46
N THR A 103 13.20 -15.50 3.11
CA THR A 103 13.36 -14.67 4.31
C THR A 103 14.12 -13.40 3.95
N ILE A 104 13.55 -12.25 4.32
CA ILE A 104 14.05 -10.91 4.01
C ILE A 104 14.14 -10.07 5.27
N GLY A 105 15.00 -9.05 5.25
CA GLY A 105 14.95 -7.98 6.25
C GLY A 105 13.71 -7.08 6.07
N ALA A 106 13.22 -6.52 7.17
CA ALA A 106 11.98 -5.73 7.20
C ALA A 106 12.04 -4.39 6.42
N GLY A 107 13.23 -3.92 6.07
CA GLY A 107 13.44 -2.74 5.23
C GLY A 107 13.23 -2.99 3.74
N MET A 108 13.13 -4.27 3.32
CA MET A 108 12.91 -4.66 1.93
C MET A 108 11.63 -4.04 1.35
N LYS A 109 11.68 -3.60 0.09
CA LYS A 109 10.52 -3.13 -0.68
C LYS A 109 10.11 -4.17 -1.72
N TYR A 110 8.84 -4.18 -2.10
CA TYR A 110 8.36 -5.09 -3.13
C TYR A 110 9.05 -4.88 -4.48
N GLY A 111 9.38 -3.64 -4.83
CA GLY A 111 10.05 -3.29 -6.08
C GLY A 111 11.48 -3.82 -6.19
N ASP A 112 12.13 -4.12 -5.07
CA ASP A 112 13.47 -4.72 -5.03
C ASP A 112 13.36 -6.26 -4.94
N LEU A 113 12.39 -6.76 -4.16
CA LEU A 113 12.20 -8.20 -3.94
C LEU A 113 11.66 -8.93 -5.17
N ALA A 114 10.69 -8.34 -5.87
CA ALA A 114 9.99 -9.03 -6.94
C ALA A 114 10.89 -9.36 -8.15
N PRO A 115 11.74 -8.44 -8.65
CA PRO A 115 12.73 -8.76 -9.69
C PRO A 115 13.75 -9.82 -9.23
N TYR A 116 14.19 -9.76 -7.97
CA TYR A 116 15.09 -10.78 -7.41
C TYR A 116 14.43 -12.17 -7.44
N LEU A 117 13.17 -12.28 -7.03
CA LEU A 117 12.46 -13.57 -7.05
C LEU A 117 12.27 -14.08 -8.48
N GLU A 118 11.93 -13.21 -9.44
CA GLU A 118 11.83 -13.59 -10.85
C GLU A 118 13.14 -14.20 -11.35
N GLU A 119 14.27 -13.54 -11.09
CA GLU A 119 15.61 -14.03 -11.49
C GLU A 119 15.90 -15.43 -10.91
N LYS A 120 15.34 -15.73 -9.73
CA LYS A 120 15.46 -17.05 -9.08
C LYS A 120 14.37 -18.05 -9.49
N GLY A 121 13.48 -17.70 -10.42
CA GLY A 121 12.41 -18.56 -10.91
C GLY A 121 11.19 -18.64 -9.99
N TYR A 122 11.02 -17.65 -9.11
CA TYR A 122 9.95 -17.61 -8.13
C TYR A 122 9.08 -16.35 -8.25
N ALA A 123 7.92 -16.40 -7.63
CA ALA A 123 6.98 -15.32 -7.57
C ALA A 123 6.26 -15.25 -6.22
N LEU A 124 5.73 -14.07 -5.92
CA LEU A 124 4.73 -13.91 -4.87
C LEU A 124 3.33 -14.15 -5.45
N HIS A 125 2.37 -14.44 -4.58
CA HIS A 125 0.98 -14.63 -5.00
C HIS A 125 0.33 -13.31 -5.45
N ASN A 126 0.69 -12.15 -4.88
CA ASN A 126 0.03 -10.88 -5.22
C ASN A 126 0.97 -9.68 -5.01
N LEU A 127 0.62 -8.53 -5.56
CA LEU A 127 1.32 -7.25 -5.36
C LEU A 127 0.31 -6.10 -5.21
N ALA A 128 0.72 -5.03 -4.52
CA ALA A 128 -0.03 -3.78 -4.52
C ALA A 128 0.12 -3.04 -5.86
N SER A 129 -0.66 -1.97 -6.06
CA SER A 129 -0.58 -1.14 -7.27
C SER A 129 0.79 -0.48 -7.45
N LEU A 130 1.47 -0.11 -6.35
CA LEU A 130 2.76 0.57 -6.32
C LEU A 130 3.88 -0.33 -5.76
N PRO A 131 5.05 -0.39 -6.44
CA PRO A 131 6.11 -1.31 -6.03
C PRO A 131 7.02 -0.79 -4.93
N HIS A 132 7.12 0.53 -4.72
CA HIS A 132 8.13 1.14 -3.84
C HIS A 132 7.73 1.20 -2.34
N ILE A 133 6.85 0.30 -1.91
CA ILE A 133 6.36 0.19 -0.53
C ILE A 133 7.17 -0.87 0.24
N SER A 134 7.57 -0.57 1.48
CA SER A 134 8.23 -1.55 2.36
C SER A 134 7.30 -2.72 2.66
N VAL A 135 7.80 -3.96 2.57
CA VAL A 135 7.03 -5.17 2.85
C VAL A 135 6.45 -5.13 4.27
N ALA A 136 7.25 -4.76 5.27
CA ALA A 136 6.80 -4.67 6.66
C ALA A 136 5.63 -3.69 6.85
N GLY A 137 5.70 -2.50 6.24
CA GLY A 137 4.61 -1.52 6.32
C GLY A 137 3.33 -1.98 5.62
N ALA A 138 3.47 -2.67 4.49
CA ALA A 138 2.34 -3.20 3.73
C ALA A 138 1.58 -4.27 4.51
N ILE A 139 2.28 -5.27 5.06
CA ILE A 139 1.63 -6.36 5.83
C ILE A 139 1.00 -5.84 7.12
N THR A 140 1.65 -4.86 7.78
CA THR A 140 1.20 -4.29 9.05
C THR A 140 -0.18 -3.63 8.94
N THR A 141 -0.56 -3.17 7.76
CA THR A 141 -1.83 -2.48 7.49
C THR A 141 -2.78 -3.27 6.58
N ALA A 142 -2.48 -4.54 6.32
CA ALA A 142 -3.24 -5.42 5.41
C ALA A 142 -3.38 -4.88 3.98
N THR A 143 -2.32 -4.27 3.44
CA THR A 143 -2.26 -3.87 2.03
C THR A 143 -2.52 -5.05 1.11
N HIS A 144 -3.19 -4.84 -0.03
CA HIS A 144 -3.60 -5.89 -0.95
C HIS A 144 -3.46 -5.49 -2.43
N GLY A 145 -3.48 -6.50 -3.30
CA GLY A 145 -3.78 -6.36 -4.73
C GLY A 145 -5.27 -6.59 -4.99
N SER A 146 -5.61 -7.32 -6.06
CA SER A 146 -6.99 -7.78 -6.32
C SER A 146 -7.04 -9.28 -6.61
N GLY A 147 -8.25 -9.84 -6.62
CA GLY A 147 -8.54 -11.21 -7.00
C GLY A 147 -9.39 -11.92 -5.95
N VAL A 148 -10.47 -12.56 -6.40
CA VAL A 148 -11.44 -13.25 -5.55
C VAL A 148 -10.85 -14.43 -4.75
N ASN A 149 -9.73 -14.98 -5.24
CA ASN A 149 -9.00 -16.07 -4.60
C ASN A 149 -7.68 -15.60 -3.97
N ASN A 150 -7.36 -14.31 -4.05
CA ASN A 150 -6.12 -13.75 -3.54
C ASN A 150 -6.38 -13.05 -2.20
N GLY A 151 -5.66 -13.45 -1.15
CA GLY A 151 -5.64 -12.70 0.10
C GLY A 151 -4.93 -11.35 -0.05
N ASN A 152 -4.94 -10.56 1.03
CA ASN A 152 -4.05 -9.41 1.13
C ASN A 152 -2.58 -9.85 1.26
N LEU A 153 -1.63 -8.93 1.13
CA LEU A 153 -0.21 -9.28 1.09
C LEU A 153 0.29 -9.94 2.40
N ALA A 154 -0.39 -9.71 3.52
CA ALA A 154 -0.06 -10.36 4.79
C ALA A 154 -0.32 -11.88 4.76
N THR A 155 -1.23 -12.37 3.89
CA THR A 155 -1.48 -13.82 3.76
C THR A 155 -0.30 -14.57 3.17
N GLY A 156 0.67 -13.88 2.58
CA GLY A 156 1.94 -14.47 2.14
C GLY A 156 2.95 -14.69 3.27
N VAL A 157 2.73 -14.17 4.48
CA VAL A 157 3.73 -14.23 5.57
C VAL A 157 3.70 -15.59 6.26
N ALA A 158 4.82 -16.29 6.29
CA ALA A 158 5.00 -17.58 6.98
C ALA A 158 5.62 -17.42 8.37
N ALA A 159 6.49 -16.42 8.58
CA ALA A 159 7.13 -16.14 9.86
C ALA A 159 7.55 -14.67 10.01
N LEU A 160 7.72 -14.23 11.26
CA LEU A 160 8.20 -12.90 11.65
C LEU A 160 9.27 -13.00 12.74
N GLU A 161 10.23 -12.09 12.70
CA GLU A 161 11.12 -11.76 13.82
C GLU A 161 10.84 -10.30 14.25
N ILE A 162 10.62 -10.08 15.54
CA ILE A 162 10.18 -8.81 16.10
C ILE A 162 11.04 -8.47 17.32
N VAL A 163 11.54 -7.23 17.40
CA VAL A 163 12.11 -6.69 18.64
C VAL A 163 10.97 -6.07 19.47
N THR A 164 10.69 -6.64 20.64
CA THR A 164 9.62 -6.23 21.57
C THR A 164 10.03 -5.05 22.46
N ALA A 165 9.12 -4.52 23.29
CA ALA A 165 9.34 -3.28 24.04
C ALA A 165 10.52 -3.33 25.03
N ASP A 166 10.84 -4.52 25.55
CA ASP A 166 11.99 -4.81 26.42
C ASP A 166 13.31 -4.99 25.65
N GLY A 167 13.25 -5.00 24.32
CA GLY A 167 14.37 -5.24 23.42
C GLY A 167 14.72 -6.71 23.22
N SER A 168 13.89 -7.66 23.68
CA SER A 168 14.06 -9.09 23.37
C SER A 168 13.58 -9.41 21.95
N LEU A 169 13.95 -10.59 21.44
CA LEU A 169 13.53 -11.08 20.12
C LEU A 169 12.38 -12.06 20.27
N LEU A 170 11.26 -11.72 19.63
CA LEU A 170 10.11 -12.60 19.45
C LEU A 170 10.14 -13.17 18.03
N GLN A 171 10.17 -14.50 17.92
CA GLN A 171 10.00 -15.21 16.66
C GLN A 171 8.63 -15.87 16.64
N LEU A 172 7.86 -15.64 15.58
CA LEU A 172 6.53 -16.22 15.38
C LEU A 172 6.47 -16.88 14.01
N SER A 173 5.86 -18.05 13.93
CA SER A 173 5.57 -18.71 12.66
C SER A 173 4.11 -19.11 12.56
N ARG A 174 3.56 -19.09 11.34
CA ARG A 174 2.18 -19.53 11.07
C ARG A 174 1.94 -20.96 11.57
N LYS A 175 2.95 -21.83 11.46
CA LYS A 175 2.85 -23.25 11.83
C LYS A 175 2.90 -23.52 13.34
N LYS A 176 3.71 -22.78 14.11
CA LYS A 176 3.92 -23.05 15.54
C LYS A 176 3.13 -22.14 16.46
N ASP A 177 2.79 -20.93 16.01
CA ASP A 177 2.33 -19.84 16.87
C ASP A 177 1.01 -19.25 16.38
N ALA A 178 0.15 -20.05 15.73
CA ALA A 178 -0.99 -19.59 14.92
C ALA A 178 -1.79 -18.43 15.55
N GLU A 179 -2.14 -18.51 16.83
CA GLU A 179 -2.90 -17.44 17.50
C GLU A 179 -2.09 -16.13 17.62
N LYS A 180 -0.88 -16.18 18.18
CA LYS A 180 0.01 -15.01 18.32
C LYS A 180 0.42 -14.46 16.95
N PHE A 181 0.65 -15.35 15.99
CA PHE A 181 0.96 -15.02 14.61
C PHE A 181 -0.18 -14.21 13.97
N ASN A 182 -1.43 -14.69 14.12
CA ASN A 182 -2.61 -14.01 13.59
C ASN A 182 -2.86 -12.63 14.24
N ALA A 183 -2.41 -12.44 15.47
CA ALA A 183 -2.40 -11.13 16.14
C ALA A 183 -1.28 -10.21 15.63
N ALA A 184 -0.10 -10.76 15.31
CA ALA A 184 1.11 -9.98 15.06
C ALA A 184 1.29 -9.47 13.63
N VAL A 185 0.85 -10.22 12.60
CA VAL A 185 1.18 -9.88 11.21
C VAL A 185 0.52 -8.56 10.77
N VAL A 186 -0.80 -8.44 10.95
CA VAL A 186 -1.51 -7.15 10.82
C VAL A 186 -1.52 -6.47 12.18
N GLY A 187 -0.33 -6.19 12.72
CA GLY A 187 -0.15 -5.75 14.10
C GLY A 187 -0.19 -4.24 14.31
N LEU A 188 -0.45 -3.43 13.27
CA LEU A 188 -0.51 -1.96 13.30
C LEU A 188 0.75 -1.28 13.91
N GLY A 189 1.87 -1.99 13.98
CA GLY A 189 3.10 -1.55 14.64
C GLY A 189 2.93 -1.33 16.16
N ALA A 190 2.05 -2.10 16.81
CA ALA A 190 1.69 -1.94 18.21
C ALA A 190 2.51 -2.82 19.19
N ILE A 191 3.12 -3.90 18.72
CA ILE A 191 3.78 -4.90 19.58
C ILE A 191 5.32 -4.89 19.52
N GLY A 192 5.90 -4.15 18.59
CA GLY A 192 7.33 -4.22 18.34
C GLY A 192 7.78 -3.71 16.99
N VAL A 193 9.08 -3.87 16.73
CA VAL A 193 9.72 -3.54 15.46
C VAL A 193 10.04 -4.83 14.72
N ILE A 194 9.36 -5.08 13.59
CA ILE A 194 9.67 -6.23 12.72
C ILE A 194 11.08 -6.05 12.15
N THR A 195 11.92 -7.09 12.25
CA THR A 195 13.30 -7.12 11.72
C THR A 195 13.45 -8.07 10.54
N LYS A 196 12.73 -9.20 10.55
CA LYS A 196 12.71 -10.18 9.46
C LYS A 196 11.30 -10.64 9.15
N ILE A 197 11.09 -10.99 7.90
CA ILE A 197 9.83 -11.54 7.37
C ILE A 197 10.19 -12.75 6.51
N THR A 198 9.52 -13.87 6.75
CA THR A 198 9.55 -15.01 5.83
C THR A 198 8.24 -15.03 5.05
N LEU A 199 8.32 -15.08 3.73
CA LEU A 199 7.19 -15.10 2.80
C LEU A 199 7.12 -16.45 2.09
N ASP A 200 5.91 -16.97 1.92
CA ASP A 200 5.60 -18.04 0.97
C ASP A 200 5.86 -17.54 -0.47
N ILE A 201 6.54 -18.36 -1.27
CA ILE A 201 6.76 -18.11 -2.71
C ILE A 201 6.22 -19.28 -3.52
N ARG A 202 6.12 -19.10 -4.83
CA ARG A 202 5.72 -20.14 -5.80
C ARG A 202 6.58 -20.06 -7.05
N PRO A 203 6.57 -21.07 -7.94
CA PRO A 203 7.21 -20.95 -9.24
C PRO A 203 6.75 -19.69 -9.98
N THR A 204 7.66 -19.04 -10.71
CA THR A 204 7.29 -17.88 -11.53
C THR A 204 6.21 -18.23 -12.56
N PHE A 205 5.45 -17.22 -12.95
CA PHE A 205 4.35 -17.34 -13.90
C PHE A 205 4.25 -16.08 -14.75
N THR A 206 3.82 -16.28 -16.00
CA THR A 206 3.56 -15.21 -16.96
C THR A 206 2.14 -14.71 -16.79
N VAL A 207 1.94 -13.39 -16.92
CA VAL A 207 0.65 -12.72 -16.85
C VAL A 207 0.43 -11.89 -18.11
N ARG A 208 -0.83 -11.76 -18.53
CA ARG A 208 -1.29 -10.82 -19.56
C ARG A 208 -2.25 -9.82 -18.92
N GLN A 209 -2.23 -8.58 -19.36
CA GLN A 209 -3.13 -7.53 -18.90
C GLN A 209 -3.98 -7.03 -20.07
N TYR A 210 -5.29 -7.08 -19.90
CA TYR A 210 -6.29 -6.59 -20.85
C TYR A 210 -7.06 -5.44 -20.20
N VAL A 211 -7.41 -4.44 -21.00
CA VAL A 211 -8.21 -3.30 -20.52
C VAL A 211 -9.41 -3.12 -21.45
N TYR A 212 -10.59 -2.98 -20.85
CA TYR A 212 -11.82 -2.61 -21.52
C TYR A 212 -12.29 -1.27 -20.97
N GLN A 213 -12.97 -0.47 -21.79
CA GLN A 213 -13.41 0.88 -21.45
C GLN A 213 -14.93 1.00 -21.50
N ASP A 214 -15.45 1.94 -20.71
CA ASP A 214 -16.84 2.39 -20.73
C ASP A 214 -17.89 1.29 -20.54
N MET A 215 -17.62 0.33 -19.65
CA MET A 215 -18.62 -0.69 -19.27
C MET A 215 -19.76 -0.04 -18.49
N PRO A 216 -21.03 -0.13 -18.93
CA PRO A 216 -22.17 0.49 -18.24
C PRO A 216 -22.38 -0.08 -16.82
N PHE A 217 -22.80 0.77 -15.87
CA PHE A 217 -23.17 0.29 -14.52
C PHE A 217 -24.33 -0.70 -14.55
N SER A 218 -25.25 -0.60 -15.52
CA SER A 218 -26.35 -1.54 -15.70
C SER A 218 -25.86 -2.98 -15.91
N SER A 219 -24.70 -3.16 -16.58
CA SER A 219 -24.08 -4.47 -16.79
C SER A 219 -23.68 -5.15 -15.48
N LEU A 220 -23.38 -4.39 -14.43
CA LEU A 220 -22.98 -4.94 -13.13
C LEU A 220 -24.14 -5.54 -12.34
N LYS A 221 -25.40 -5.18 -12.63
CA LYS A 221 -26.56 -5.60 -11.82
C LYS A 221 -26.65 -7.11 -11.62
N GLU A 222 -26.37 -7.86 -12.67
CA GLU A 222 -26.44 -9.32 -12.66
C GLU A 222 -25.04 -9.96 -12.74
N ASN A 223 -24.02 -9.19 -13.09
CA ASN A 223 -22.69 -9.70 -13.41
C ASN A 223 -21.58 -9.18 -12.48
N PHE A 224 -21.89 -8.44 -11.41
CA PHE A 224 -20.88 -7.82 -10.55
C PHE A 224 -19.82 -8.82 -10.06
N ASP A 225 -20.27 -9.95 -9.51
CA ASP A 225 -19.36 -10.99 -9.02
C ASP A 225 -18.62 -11.69 -10.15
N THR A 226 -19.34 -12.05 -11.22
CA THR A 226 -18.80 -12.72 -12.41
C THR A 226 -17.70 -11.91 -13.10
N VAL A 227 -17.90 -10.60 -13.20
CA VAL A 227 -16.89 -9.66 -13.73
C VAL A 227 -15.65 -9.65 -12.83
N LEU A 228 -15.81 -9.46 -11.52
CA LEU A 228 -14.68 -9.40 -10.60
C LEU A 228 -13.97 -10.76 -10.40
N SER A 229 -14.65 -11.87 -10.68
CA SER A 229 -14.09 -13.23 -10.63
C SER A 229 -13.59 -13.74 -11.99
N SER A 230 -13.67 -12.94 -13.05
CA SER A 230 -13.39 -13.38 -14.43
C SER A 230 -11.94 -13.78 -14.68
N SER A 231 -11.00 -13.38 -13.83
CA SER A 231 -9.57 -13.63 -14.00
C SER A 231 -8.81 -13.62 -12.68
N TYR A 232 -7.50 -13.82 -12.74
CA TYR A 232 -6.62 -13.88 -11.56
C TYR A 232 -6.71 -12.63 -10.69
N SER A 233 -6.75 -11.46 -11.33
CA SER A 233 -6.95 -10.16 -10.66
C SER A 233 -7.74 -9.25 -11.60
N VAL A 234 -8.83 -8.68 -11.10
CA VAL A 234 -9.67 -7.72 -11.82
C VAL A 234 -9.83 -6.45 -11.00
N SER A 235 -9.70 -5.30 -11.65
CA SER A 235 -9.98 -3.98 -11.06
C SER A 235 -10.99 -3.23 -11.92
N LEU A 236 -11.98 -2.59 -11.29
CA LEU A 236 -12.89 -1.66 -11.96
C LEU A 236 -12.51 -0.24 -11.57
N PHE A 237 -12.28 0.63 -12.55
CA PHE A 237 -11.98 2.04 -12.33
C PHE A 237 -13.17 2.89 -12.74
N THR A 238 -13.58 3.82 -11.87
CA THR A 238 -14.67 4.75 -12.16
C THR A 238 -14.44 6.13 -11.54
N ASP A 239 -14.81 7.17 -12.28
CA ASP A 239 -14.92 8.55 -11.80
C ASP A 239 -16.29 8.84 -11.14
N TRP A 240 -17.17 7.83 -11.09
CA TRP A 240 -18.56 7.87 -10.67
C TRP A 240 -19.44 8.83 -11.48
N GLN A 241 -19.01 9.23 -12.68
CA GLN A 241 -19.78 10.03 -13.62
C GLN A 241 -20.35 9.16 -14.74
N ASN A 242 -21.40 9.66 -15.39
CA ASN A 242 -21.97 9.07 -16.61
C ASN A 242 -22.40 7.60 -16.49
N GLU A 243 -22.61 7.11 -15.26
CA GLU A 243 -23.08 5.75 -14.95
C GLU A 243 -22.27 4.63 -15.62
N LYS A 244 -20.94 4.79 -15.67
CA LYS A 244 -20.03 3.83 -16.30
C LYS A 244 -18.80 3.53 -15.45
N VAL A 245 -18.32 2.29 -15.58
CA VAL A 245 -16.95 1.92 -15.23
C VAL A 245 -16.07 2.37 -16.38
N ASN A 246 -15.25 3.40 -16.13
CA ASN A 246 -14.36 3.98 -17.13
C ASN A 246 -13.39 2.93 -17.68
N GLU A 247 -12.81 2.09 -16.82
CA GLU A 247 -11.87 1.05 -17.23
C GLU A 247 -12.04 -0.24 -16.41
N VAL A 248 -11.99 -1.40 -17.07
CA VAL A 248 -11.93 -2.74 -16.48
C VAL A 248 -10.56 -3.33 -16.79
N TRP A 249 -9.73 -3.49 -15.77
CA TRP A 249 -8.38 -4.05 -15.91
C TRP A 249 -8.41 -5.52 -15.51
N ILE A 250 -8.08 -6.40 -16.45
CA ILE A 250 -8.10 -7.85 -16.29
C ILE A 250 -6.67 -8.37 -16.40
N LYS A 251 -6.13 -8.91 -15.31
CA LYS A 251 -4.79 -9.51 -15.25
C LYS A 251 -4.96 -11.03 -15.19
N ALA A 252 -4.61 -11.72 -16.27
CA ALA A 252 -4.80 -13.16 -16.47
C ALA A 252 -3.48 -13.91 -16.43
N ILE A 253 -3.42 -15.08 -15.78
CA ILE A 253 -2.25 -15.95 -15.88
C ILE A 253 -2.22 -16.51 -17.31
N ALA A 254 -1.07 -16.48 -17.95
CA ALA A 254 -0.94 -16.77 -19.38
C ALA A 254 -1.31 -18.22 -19.76
N ALA A 255 -1.30 -19.14 -18.78
CA ALA A 255 -1.71 -20.53 -18.92
C ALA A 255 -3.24 -20.72 -18.84
N ASP A 256 -3.98 -19.71 -18.38
CA ASP A 256 -5.44 -19.76 -18.32
C ASP A 256 -6.02 -19.69 -19.74
N LYS A 257 -7.10 -20.46 -19.98
CA LYS A 257 -7.72 -20.58 -21.31
C LYS A 257 -8.66 -19.41 -21.68
N ALA A 258 -8.70 -18.36 -20.88
CA ALA A 258 -9.61 -17.24 -21.10
C ALA A 258 -9.15 -16.40 -22.31
N ASP A 259 -10.02 -16.27 -23.31
CA ASP A 259 -9.70 -15.63 -24.58
C ASP A 259 -10.11 -14.15 -24.62
N PHE A 260 -9.58 -13.37 -23.67
CA PHE A 260 -9.81 -11.92 -23.64
C PHE A 260 -9.24 -11.21 -24.88
N ALA A 261 -8.24 -11.78 -25.54
CA ALA A 261 -7.63 -11.19 -26.73
C ALA A 261 -8.61 -11.07 -27.91
N ASN A 262 -9.53 -12.03 -28.07
CA ASN A 262 -10.51 -12.04 -29.16
C ASN A 262 -11.87 -11.45 -28.77
N MET A 263 -12.08 -11.14 -27.49
CA MET A 263 -13.29 -10.45 -27.02
C MET A 263 -13.26 -8.98 -27.44
N LYS A 264 -14.11 -8.62 -28.42
CA LYS A 264 -14.30 -7.23 -28.85
C LYS A 264 -15.02 -6.37 -27.81
N ASP A 265 -15.87 -7.03 -27.01
CA ASP A 265 -16.70 -6.45 -25.96
C ASP A 265 -16.51 -7.26 -24.67
N PHE A 266 -16.54 -6.57 -23.54
CA PHE A 266 -16.64 -7.15 -22.20
C PHE A 266 -17.79 -6.48 -21.44
N TYR A 267 -18.95 -7.15 -21.42
CA TYR A 267 -20.17 -6.70 -20.74
C TYR A 267 -20.63 -5.28 -21.16
N GLY A 268 -20.54 -4.96 -22.44
CA GLY A 268 -20.89 -3.65 -23.00
C GLY A 268 -19.73 -2.66 -23.07
N GLY A 269 -18.58 -2.97 -22.44
CA GLY A 269 -17.36 -2.20 -22.58
C GLY A 269 -16.53 -2.64 -23.78
N PHE A 270 -15.79 -1.73 -24.42
CA PHE A 270 -14.97 -2.04 -25.59
C PHE A 270 -13.49 -2.20 -25.25
N ALA A 271 -12.79 -3.09 -25.95
CA ALA A 271 -11.35 -3.28 -25.73
C ALA A 271 -10.55 -1.99 -25.99
N ALA A 272 -9.64 -1.66 -25.07
CA ALA A 272 -8.68 -0.57 -25.24
C ALA A 272 -7.80 -0.84 -26.47
N LYS A 273 -7.36 0.23 -27.15
CA LYS A 273 -6.51 0.15 -28.36
C LYS A 273 -5.06 0.56 -28.12
N LYS A 274 -4.75 0.98 -26.89
CA LYS A 274 -3.45 1.45 -26.42
C LYS A 274 -3.36 1.23 -24.91
N ASN A 275 -2.16 1.32 -24.35
CA ASN A 275 -1.98 1.32 -22.91
C ASN A 275 -2.69 2.55 -22.29
N LEU A 276 -3.39 2.34 -21.18
CA LEU A 276 -4.16 3.35 -20.45
C LEU A 276 -3.63 3.55 -19.04
N HIS A 277 -3.95 4.71 -18.48
CA HIS A 277 -3.69 5.06 -17.10
C HIS A 277 -5.05 5.14 -16.38
N PRO A 278 -5.20 4.66 -15.13
CA PRO A 278 -6.49 4.69 -14.44
C PRO A 278 -7.13 6.08 -14.34
N ILE A 279 -6.29 7.12 -14.30
CA ILE A 279 -6.67 8.54 -14.41
C ILE A 279 -6.44 8.96 -15.86
N VAL A 280 -7.52 9.26 -16.59
CA VAL A 280 -7.54 9.46 -18.06
C VAL A 280 -6.62 10.60 -18.52
N GLU A 281 -6.47 11.64 -17.70
CA GLU A 281 -5.67 12.82 -18.02
C GLU A 281 -4.15 12.59 -17.89
N ILE A 282 -3.73 11.44 -17.37
CA ILE A 282 -2.32 11.11 -17.13
C ILE A 282 -1.80 10.12 -18.19
N SER A 283 -0.54 10.29 -18.59
CA SER A 283 0.13 9.37 -19.52
C SER A 283 0.22 7.94 -18.95
N ALA A 284 -0.06 6.96 -19.80
CA ALA A 284 0.09 5.53 -19.49
C ALA A 284 1.54 5.03 -19.55
N GLU A 285 2.52 5.88 -19.87
CA GLU A 285 3.96 5.51 -19.99
C GLU A 285 4.46 4.70 -18.77
N ASN A 286 3.97 5.09 -17.61
CA ASN A 286 4.35 4.57 -16.31
C ASN A 286 3.52 3.36 -15.85
N CYS A 287 2.45 3.06 -16.57
CA CYS A 287 1.63 1.88 -16.33
C CYS A 287 2.33 0.65 -16.90
N THR A 288 2.08 -0.49 -16.26
CA THR A 288 2.51 -1.81 -16.74
C THR A 288 1.92 -2.09 -18.13
N GLU A 289 2.62 -2.89 -18.94
CA GLU A 289 2.20 -3.19 -20.31
C GLU A 289 0.79 -3.82 -20.35
N GLN A 290 -0.01 -3.46 -21.35
CA GLN A 290 -1.39 -3.93 -21.51
C GLN A 290 -1.56 -4.70 -22.83
N MET A 291 -2.73 -4.59 -23.47
CA MET A 291 -3.01 -5.16 -24.79
C MET A 291 -2.79 -6.68 -24.90
N GLY A 292 -2.83 -7.40 -23.78
CA GLY A 292 -2.58 -8.84 -23.73
C GLY A 292 -1.13 -9.25 -23.94
N VAL A 293 -0.17 -8.31 -23.89
CA VAL A 293 1.25 -8.63 -24.07
C VAL A 293 1.74 -9.46 -22.86
N PRO A 294 2.22 -10.70 -23.07
CA PRO A 294 2.71 -11.53 -21.97
C PRO A 294 3.95 -10.91 -21.32
N GLY A 295 4.03 -11.00 -19.99
CA GLY A 295 5.19 -10.57 -19.22
C GLY A 295 5.26 -11.27 -17.86
N PRO A 296 6.37 -11.11 -17.12
CA PRO A 296 6.50 -11.71 -15.81
C PRO A 296 5.49 -11.11 -14.83
N TRP A 297 5.05 -11.90 -13.85
CA TRP A 297 4.04 -11.51 -12.86
C TRP A 297 4.27 -10.14 -12.22
N PHE A 298 5.51 -9.81 -11.87
CA PHE A 298 5.83 -8.55 -11.17
C PHE A 298 5.73 -7.32 -12.09
N ASP A 299 5.76 -7.49 -13.41
CA ASP A 299 5.59 -6.43 -14.41
C ASP A 299 4.13 -6.37 -14.95
N ARG A 300 3.20 -7.08 -14.31
CA ARG A 300 1.78 -7.08 -14.69
C ARG A 300 0.83 -6.97 -13.51
N LEU A 301 1.15 -7.55 -12.34
CA LEU A 301 0.29 -7.47 -11.15
C LEU A 301 0.16 -6.05 -10.60
N PRO A 302 1.24 -5.25 -10.44
CA PRO A 302 1.12 -3.83 -10.14
C PRO A 302 0.42 -3.10 -11.28
N HIS A 303 -0.10 -1.90 -11.01
CA HIS A 303 -0.61 -1.05 -12.09
C HIS A 303 0.52 -0.27 -12.73
N PHE A 304 1.56 0.03 -11.96
CA PHE A 304 2.68 0.86 -12.38
C PHE A 304 4.00 0.07 -12.46
N LYS A 305 4.81 0.40 -13.47
CA LYS A 305 6.10 -0.25 -13.73
C LYS A 305 7.04 -0.12 -12.52
N MET A 306 7.88 -1.14 -12.37
CA MET A 306 9.00 -1.13 -11.43
C MET A 306 9.95 0.03 -11.76
N GLY A 307 10.42 0.75 -10.73
CA GLY A 307 11.34 1.88 -10.90
C GLY A 307 10.68 3.24 -11.16
N PHE A 308 9.35 3.32 -11.29
CA PHE A 308 8.62 4.58 -11.37
C PHE A 308 7.95 4.97 -10.05
N THR A 309 7.85 6.29 -9.81
CA THR A 309 7.13 6.88 -8.68
C THR A 309 5.87 7.56 -9.24
N PRO A 310 4.70 6.88 -9.30
CA PRO A 310 3.67 7.14 -10.30
C PRO A 310 2.77 8.33 -10.13
N SER A 311 2.82 9.00 -8.99
CA SER A 311 2.17 10.29 -8.84
C SER A 311 3.18 11.27 -8.28
N SER A 312 2.93 12.54 -8.52
CA SER A 312 3.66 13.66 -7.91
C SER A 312 3.62 13.66 -6.38
N GLY A 313 3.06 12.61 -5.74
CA GLY A 313 2.74 12.56 -4.31
C GLY A 313 1.54 13.44 -3.95
N VAL A 314 0.95 14.15 -4.91
CA VAL A 314 -0.12 15.13 -4.66
C VAL A 314 -1.48 14.46 -4.75
N GLU A 315 -1.74 13.53 -3.84
CA GLU A 315 -3.00 12.81 -3.74
C GLU A 315 -3.37 12.51 -2.28
N LEU A 316 -4.61 12.12 -2.05
CA LEU A 316 -5.07 11.54 -0.81
C LEU A 316 -5.73 10.19 -1.10
N GLN A 317 -5.74 9.28 -0.15
CA GLN A 317 -6.38 7.98 -0.34
C GLN A 317 -7.30 7.60 0.80
N SER A 318 -8.44 7.02 0.44
CA SER A 318 -9.39 6.31 1.32
C SER A 318 -9.72 4.96 0.72
N GLU A 319 -10.14 4.01 1.55
CA GLU A 319 -10.62 2.71 1.07
C GLU A 319 -11.46 2.04 2.14
N TYR A 320 -12.58 1.45 1.71
CA TYR A 320 -13.51 0.72 2.58
C TYR A 320 -13.68 -0.70 2.08
N PHE A 321 -13.56 -1.66 2.99
CA PHE A 321 -13.74 -3.09 2.76
C PHE A 321 -15.14 -3.50 3.18
N ILE A 322 -15.91 -3.95 2.21
CA ILE A 322 -17.29 -4.39 2.34
C ILE A 322 -17.32 -5.92 2.21
N PRO A 323 -18.07 -6.68 3.03
CA PRO A 323 -18.33 -8.10 2.79
C PRO A 323 -18.79 -8.32 1.35
N ARG A 324 -18.17 -9.29 0.65
CA ARG A 324 -18.34 -9.47 -0.81
C ARG A 324 -19.79 -9.63 -1.24
N GLU A 325 -20.62 -10.28 -0.42
CA GLU A 325 -22.06 -10.45 -0.63
C GLU A 325 -22.85 -9.12 -0.70
N HIS A 326 -22.26 -8.01 -0.23
CA HIS A 326 -22.82 -6.67 -0.29
C HIS A 326 -22.14 -5.77 -1.33
N GLY A 327 -21.15 -6.28 -2.06
CA GLY A 327 -20.31 -5.50 -2.98
C GLY A 327 -21.08 -4.66 -3.99
N TYR A 328 -22.01 -5.27 -4.73
CA TYR A 328 -22.82 -4.55 -5.72
C TYR A 328 -23.74 -3.49 -5.07
N LYS A 329 -24.34 -3.81 -3.92
CA LYS A 329 -25.21 -2.86 -3.21
C LYS A 329 -24.41 -1.64 -2.72
N ALA A 330 -23.23 -1.88 -2.15
CA ALA A 330 -22.32 -0.82 -1.73
C ALA A 330 -21.83 0.02 -2.92
N PHE A 331 -21.50 -0.61 -4.04
CA PHE A 331 -21.15 0.07 -5.29
C PHE A 331 -22.24 1.05 -5.74
N MET A 332 -23.50 0.61 -5.77
CA MET A 332 -24.62 1.46 -6.18
C MET A 332 -24.89 2.60 -5.20
N VAL A 333 -24.65 2.40 -3.90
CA VAL A 333 -24.73 3.47 -2.89
C VAL A 333 -23.70 4.56 -3.17
N VAL A 334 -22.46 4.19 -3.50
CA VAL A 334 -21.41 5.16 -3.85
C VAL A 334 -21.71 5.83 -5.20
N ALA A 335 -22.20 5.06 -6.19
CA ALA A 335 -22.59 5.60 -7.50
C ALA A 335 -23.66 6.71 -7.38
N ALA A 336 -24.63 6.56 -6.48
CA ALA A 336 -25.64 7.58 -6.21
C ALA A 336 -25.05 8.89 -5.66
N MET A 337 -23.85 8.84 -5.05
CA MET A 337 -23.11 10.00 -4.55
C MET A 337 -22.15 10.60 -5.60
N GLY A 338 -22.14 10.08 -6.85
CA GLY A 338 -21.16 10.44 -7.87
C GLY A 338 -21.05 11.94 -8.15
N LYS A 339 -22.16 12.70 -8.12
CA LYS A 339 -22.15 14.16 -8.29
C LYS A 339 -21.40 14.90 -7.19
N GLU A 340 -21.38 14.36 -5.97
CA GLU A 340 -20.66 14.94 -4.82
C GLU A 340 -19.19 14.50 -4.80
N ILE A 341 -18.93 13.26 -5.19
CA ILE A 341 -17.60 12.64 -5.16
C ILE A 341 -16.72 13.09 -6.34
N GLY A 342 -17.26 13.04 -7.56
CA GLY A 342 -16.53 13.25 -8.82
C GLY A 342 -15.65 14.51 -8.86
N PRO A 343 -16.13 15.70 -8.46
CA PRO A 343 -15.33 16.92 -8.50
C PRO A 343 -14.02 16.86 -7.69
N HIS A 344 -13.96 16.05 -6.64
CA HIS A 344 -12.81 15.93 -5.73
C HIS A 344 -11.99 14.65 -5.96
N LEU A 345 -12.46 13.78 -6.85
CA LEU A 345 -11.84 12.48 -7.13
C LEU A 345 -10.83 12.60 -8.27
N LEU A 346 -9.76 11.80 -8.19
CA LEU A 346 -8.93 11.47 -9.34
C LEU A 346 -9.44 10.19 -10.00
N ILE A 347 -9.56 9.10 -9.23
CA ILE A 347 -10.21 7.86 -9.66
C ILE A 347 -10.63 7.03 -8.45
N SER A 348 -11.67 6.20 -8.60
CA SER A 348 -11.97 5.12 -7.67
C SER A 348 -11.64 3.76 -8.28
N GLU A 349 -11.22 2.83 -7.44
CA GLU A 349 -10.87 1.47 -7.84
C GLU A 349 -11.65 0.45 -6.99
N ILE A 350 -12.30 -0.50 -7.64
CA ILE A 350 -13.03 -1.58 -7.01
C ILE A 350 -12.26 -2.88 -7.21
N ARG A 351 -11.97 -3.56 -6.09
CA ARG A 351 -11.15 -4.78 -6.04
C ARG A 351 -11.78 -5.85 -5.15
N THR A 352 -11.30 -7.07 -5.28
CA THR A 352 -11.70 -8.21 -4.44
C THR A 352 -10.52 -8.77 -3.66
N ILE A 353 -10.79 -9.23 -2.44
CA ILE A 353 -9.80 -9.77 -1.52
C ILE A 353 -10.40 -10.96 -0.79
N LYS A 354 -9.68 -12.08 -0.75
CA LYS A 354 -10.07 -13.27 0.00
C LYS A 354 -9.93 -13.07 1.51
N ALA A 355 -10.81 -13.71 2.28
CA ALA A 355 -10.77 -13.78 3.72
C ALA A 355 -9.39 -14.21 4.28
N ASP A 356 -9.07 -13.70 5.46
CA ASP A 356 -7.89 -14.10 6.23
C ASP A 356 -8.21 -14.30 7.73
N ASP A 357 -7.20 -14.66 8.50
CA ASP A 357 -7.32 -14.93 9.95
C ASP A 357 -6.68 -13.84 10.83
N PHE A 358 -6.18 -12.75 10.25
CA PHE A 358 -5.44 -11.74 11.00
C PHE A 358 -6.40 -10.82 11.76
N TRP A 359 -6.21 -10.69 13.06
CA TRP A 359 -7.20 -10.09 13.96
C TRP A 359 -7.63 -8.68 13.55
N MET A 360 -6.67 -7.85 13.14
CA MET A 360 -6.91 -6.48 12.70
C MET A 360 -7.04 -6.35 11.19
N SER A 361 -7.09 -7.42 10.41
CA SER A 361 -7.37 -7.28 8.97
C SER A 361 -8.79 -6.78 8.71
N PRO A 362 -9.00 -5.83 7.78
CA PRO A 362 -10.33 -5.53 7.28
C PRO A 362 -11.06 -6.75 6.68
N CYS A 363 -10.31 -7.76 6.23
CA CYS A 363 -10.83 -9.01 5.65
C CYS A 363 -10.87 -10.19 6.64
N TYR A 364 -10.76 -9.93 7.95
CA TYR A 364 -10.83 -10.98 8.96
C TYR A 364 -12.12 -11.81 8.81
N LYS A 365 -11.94 -13.10 8.51
CA LYS A 365 -12.97 -14.15 8.34
C LYS A 365 -14.05 -13.85 7.29
N ARG A 366 -13.79 -12.97 6.33
CA ARG A 366 -14.74 -12.64 5.27
C ARG A 366 -14.06 -12.23 3.97
N ASP A 367 -14.57 -12.73 2.85
CA ASP A 367 -14.19 -12.22 1.54
C ASP A 367 -14.73 -10.79 1.41
N CYS A 368 -13.94 -9.90 0.80
CA CYS A 368 -14.26 -8.49 0.71
C CYS A 368 -14.25 -7.99 -0.73
N VAL A 369 -15.10 -7.00 -0.97
CA VAL A 369 -14.93 -6.02 -2.04
C VAL A 369 -14.40 -4.74 -1.41
N ALA A 370 -13.29 -4.22 -1.93
CA ALA A 370 -12.75 -2.93 -1.51
C ALA A 370 -13.18 -1.85 -2.51
N ILE A 371 -13.70 -0.73 -2.00
CA ILE A 371 -13.94 0.50 -2.77
C ILE A 371 -12.87 1.51 -2.35
N HIS A 372 -11.89 1.70 -3.21
CA HIS A 372 -10.78 2.63 -3.04
C HIS A 372 -11.09 3.96 -3.72
N PHE A 373 -10.66 5.05 -3.11
CA PHE A 373 -10.71 6.39 -3.67
C PHE A 373 -9.31 6.99 -3.65
N THR A 374 -8.85 7.44 -4.81
CA THR A 374 -7.73 8.37 -4.94
C THR A 374 -8.31 9.75 -5.16
N TRP A 375 -8.11 10.64 -4.19
CA TRP A 375 -8.63 12.00 -4.21
C TRP A 375 -7.59 12.99 -4.70
N LYS A 376 -8.06 14.10 -5.24
CA LYS A 376 -7.27 15.33 -5.33
C LYS A 376 -6.82 15.73 -3.92
N GLN A 377 -5.69 16.40 -3.80
CA GLN A 377 -5.16 16.84 -2.50
C GLN A 377 -5.90 18.08 -1.93
N ASP A 378 -7.24 18.00 -1.88
CA ASP A 378 -8.17 19.01 -1.36
C ASP A 378 -8.76 18.51 -0.03
N TRP A 379 -7.95 18.56 1.03
CA TRP A 379 -8.36 18.07 2.35
C TRP A 379 -9.64 18.74 2.91
N PRO A 380 -9.85 20.08 2.78
CA PRO A 380 -11.09 20.71 3.24
C PRO A 380 -12.37 20.12 2.62
N ALA A 381 -12.34 19.72 1.35
CA ALA A 381 -13.47 19.04 0.73
C ALA A 381 -13.54 17.55 1.11
N VAL A 382 -12.43 16.83 0.98
CA VAL A 382 -12.37 15.38 1.25
C VAL A 382 -12.80 15.07 2.68
N SER A 383 -12.32 15.82 3.68
CA SER A 383 -12.68 15.63 5.09
C SER A 383 -14.19 15.78 5.38
N LYS A 384 -14.94 16.51 4.55
CA LYS A 384 -16.41 16.62 4.65
C LYS A 384 -17.14 15.48 3.93
N LEU A 385 -16.52 14.88 2.92
CA LEU A 385 -17.07 13.75 2.16
C LEU A 385 -16.92 12.43 2.90
N LEU A 386 -15.79 12.20 3.57
CA LEU A 386 -15.53 10.90 4.22
C LEU A 386 -16.66 10.49 5.18
N PRO A 387 -17.13 11.32 6.14
CA PRO A 387 -18.23 10.93 7.02
C PRO A 387 -19.53 10.60 6.28
N LYS A 388 -19.81 11.29 5.15
CA LYS A 388 -21.02 11.04 4.34
C LYS A 388 -20.94 9.68 3.65
N ILE A 389 -19.80 9.36 3.05
CA ILE A 389 -19.55 8.07 2.40
C ILE A 389 -19.63 6.95 3.45
N GLU A 390 -19.01 7.15 4.61
CA GLU A 390 -19.02 6.16 5.70
C GLU A 390 -20.42 5.94 6.27
N ALA A 391 -21.23 6.99 6.40
CA ALA A 391 -22.63 6.89 6.80
C ALA A 391 -23.46 6.14 5.77
N ALA A 392 -23.28 6.44 4.48
CA ALA A 392 -23.98 5.76 3.39
C ALA A 392 -23.64 4.26 3.33
N LEU A 393 -22.39 3.90 3.62
CA LEU A 393 -21.92 2.50 3.64
C LEU A 393 -22.12 1.80 4.99
N SER A 394 -22.68 2.48 6.00
CA SER A 394 -22.75 1.98 7.39
C SER A 394 -23.54 0.67 7.52
N ALA A 395 -24.56 0.47 6.68
CA ALA A 395 -25.41 -0.71 6.66
C ALA A 395 -24.68 -2.01 6.24
N PHE A 396 -23.46 -1.91 5.70
CA PHE A 396 -22.72 -3.06 5.16
C PHE A 396 -21.55 -3.52 6.03
N ASP A 397 -21.49 -3.12 7.30
CA ASP A 397 -20.42 -3.49 8.24
C ASP A 397 -19.00 -3.25 7.66
N MET A 398 -18.83 -2.14 6.92
CA MET A 398 -17.59 -1.87 6.23
C MET A 398 -16.44 -1.56 7.19
N ARG A 399 -15.21 -1.89 6.84
CA ARG A 399 -14.01 -1.53 7.61
C ARG A 399 -13.09 -0.63 6.78
N PRO A 400 -12.56 0.48 7.30
CA PRO A 400 -11.62 1.31 6.57
C PRO A 400 -10.23 0.64 6.48
N HIS A 401 -9.45 0.98 5.46
CA HIS A 401 -8.03 0.60 5.40
C HIS A 401 -7.22 1.38 6.46
N TRP A 402 -6.48 0.68 7.32
CA TRP A 402 -5.74 1.28 8.44
C TRP A 402 -4.73 2.36 8.06
N GLY A 403 -4.06 2.21 6.91
CA GLY A 403 -3.09 3.19 6.39
C GLY A 403 -3.69 4.37 5.60
N LYS A 404 -5.02 4.42 5.41
CA LYS A 404 -5.68 5.43 4.56
C LYS A 404 -6.56 6.36 5.41
N LEU A 405 -7.11 7.40 4.79
CA LEU A 405 -7.97 8.38 5.46
C LEU A 405 -9.37 7.81 5.66
N PHE A 406 -9.89 7.98 6.86
CA PHE A 406 -11.26 7.66 7.27
C PHE A 406 -11.65 8.60 8.42
N ALA A 407 -12.95 8.83 8.62
CA ALA A 407 -13.52 9.67 9.66
C ALA A 407 -14.30 8.86 10.72
N MET A 408 -14.41 7.54 10.53
CA MET A 408 -15.13 6.63 11.43
C MET A 408 -14.70 6.79 12.89
N ASP A 409 -15.68 6.90 13.78
CA ASP A 409 -15.42 6.99 15.20
C ASP A 409 -14.87 5.68 15.79
N ALA A 410 -14.16 5.80 16.89
CA ALA A 410 -13.47 4.67 17.51
C ALA A 410 -14.41 3.58 18.05
N ALA A 411 -15.60 3.94 18.54
CA ALA A 411 -16.54 2.97 19.10
C ALA A 411 -17.10 2.10 17.98
N THR A 412 -17.52 2.72 16.87
CA THR A 412 -17.94 2.02 15.67
C THR A 412 -16.81 1.14 15.13
N LEU A 413 -15.60 1.68 14.90
CA LEU A 413 -14.51 0.89 14.35
C LEU A 413 -14.17 -0.33 15.22
N ARG A 414 -14.10 -0.16 16.54
CA ARG A 414 -13.85 -1.27 17.48
C ARG A 414 -14.95 -2.32 17.42
N SER A 415 -16.22 -1.92 17.35
CA SER A 415 -17.35 -2.85 17.25
C SER A 415 -17.28 -3.72 15.99
N ARG A 416 -16.68 -3.22 14.90
CA ARG A 416 -16.51 -3.94 13.63
C ARG A 416 -15.32 -4.89 13.62
N HIS A 417 -14.46 -4.89 14.64
CA HIS A 417 -13.30 -5.79 14.76
C HIS A 417 -13.51 -6.81 15.89
N PRO A 418 -13.96 -8.05 15.59
CA PRO A 418 -14.33 -9.03 16.62
C PRO A 418 -13.21 -9.40 17.61
N GLN A 419 -11.95 -9.33 17.16
CA GLN A 419 -10.78 -9.68 17.97
C GLN A 419 -10.16 -8.48 18.70
N ILE A 420 -10.81 -7.32 18.72
CA ILE A 420 -10.22 -6.08 19.26
C ILE A 420 -9.79 -6.20 20.72
N ASN A 421 -10.59 -6.84 21.57
CA ASN A 421 -10.27 -6.98 22.99
C ASN A 421 -9.06 -7.91 23.20
N LYS A 422 -9.04 -9.06 22.51
CA LYS A 422 -7.87 -9.96 22.53
C LYS A 422 -6.62 -9.29 21.97
N PHE A 423 -6.77 -8.48 20.94
CA PHE A 423 -5.65 -7.72 20.38
C PHE A 423 -5.09 -6.70 21.38
N LYS A 424 -5.94 -6.00 22.14
CA LYS A 424 -5.49 -5.11 23.22
C LYS A 424 -4.74 -5.85 24.32
N GLU A 425 -5.25 -7.00 24.75
CA GLU A 425 -4.57 -7.87 25.73
C GLU A 425 -3.21 -8.33 25.21
N PHE A 426 -3.16 -8.76 23.95
CA PHE A 426 -1.92 -9.15 23.29
C PHE A 426 -0.92 -7.99 23.20
N VAL A 427 -1.36 -6.78 22.85
CA VAL A 427 -0.51 -5.58 22.87
C VAL A 427 0.01 -5.30 24.28
N ALA A 428 -0.85 -5.35 25.30
CA ALA A 428 -0.46 -5.10 26.68
C ALA A 428 0.58 -6.12 27.20
N ALA A 429 0.53 -7.38 26.72
CA ALA A 429 1.50 -8.41 27.08
C ALA A 429 2.92 -8.16 26.53
N TYR A 430 3.04 -7.43 25.41
CA TYR A 430 4.34 -7.13 24.77
C TYR A 430 4.79 -5.66 24.91
N ASP A 431 3.87 -4.76 25.27
CA ASP A 431 4.11 -3.33 25.43
C ASP A 431 3.19 -2.71 26.51
N SER A 432 3.35 -3.16 27.76
CA SER A 432 2.55 -2.71 28.91
C SER A 432 2.69 -1.21 29.20
N GLU A 433 3.84 -0.62 28.90
CA GLU A 433 4.13 0.81 29.10
C GLU A 433 3.72 1.69 27.89
N GLY A 434 3.29 1.07 26.78
CA GLY A 434 2.85 1.78 25.58
C GLY A 434 3.98 2.49 24.83
N LYS A 435 5.17 1.89 24.75
CA LYS A 435 6.34 2.38 24.01
C LYS A 435 6.07 2.60 22.53
N PHE A 436 5.25 1.75 21.91
CA PHE A 436 4.87 1.86 20.49
C PHE A 436 3.51 2.55 20.28
N ARG A 437 2.85 2.98 21.36
CA ARG A 437 1.52 3.59 21.33
C ARG A 437 1.62 5.08 20.99
N ASN A 438 0.91 5.50 19.96
CA ASN A 438 0.70 6.91 19.60
C ASN A 438 -0.79 7.28 19.71
N GLU A 439 -1.14 8.52 19.36
CA GLU A 439 -2.53 9.00 19.43
C GLU A 439 -3.49 8.19 18.56
N PHE A 440 -3.03 7.74 17.38
CA PHE A 440 -3.84 6.90 16.49
C PHE A 440 -4.19 5.57 17.16
N LEU A 441 -3.17 4.85 17.67
CA LEU A 441 -3.40 3.59 18.36
C LEU A 441 -4.25 3.81 19.62
N GLN A 442 -3.95 4.81 20.45
CA GLN A 442 -4.75 5.12 21.64
C GLN A 442 -6.24 5.39 21.32
N ARG A 443 -6.52 6.01 20.17
CA ARG A 443 -7.88 6.30 19.73
C ARG A 443 -8.62 5.04 19.30
N TYR A 444 -8.01 4.20 18.47
CA TYR A 444 -8.70 3.09 17.80
C TYR A 444 -8.49 1.72 18.46
N ILE A 445 -7.33 1.49 19.07
CA ILE A 445 -6.95 0.28 19.81
C ILE A 445 -6.93 0.64 21.28
#